data_AF-A0A2N3N0I2-F1
#
_entry.id   AF-A0A2N3N0I2-F1
#
_cell.length_a   1.000
_cell.length_b   1.000
_cell.length_c   1.000
_cell.angle_alpha   90.00
_cell.angle_beta   90.00
_cell.angle_gamma   90.00
#
_symmetry.space_group_name_H-M   'P 1'
#
loop_
_entity.id
_entity.type
_entity.pdbx_description
1 polymer ?
#
loop_
_entity_poly.entity_id
_entity_poly.type
_entity_poly.pdbx_seq_one_letter_code
_entity_poly.pdbx_strand_id
1 'polypeptide(L)'
;MKWTIITTAAVLGLTSASAFPDKSNNALRARFASNLSSKIIGRQEGDRCGADNGNAKCPGQRCCSMYGYCGEGPEYCNRFSCKPAFGWCEGQPIPEPEPEPTPEPEPTTSAAPTTTEAPAEPSPTSGEATPTGTSPAPGETGLPELTISESGMCGNTTTCAGSGFGNCCSEFYYCGSSEAYCGDGCRDGFGNCGMEAPEPPKLPTLEVSTNGMCGNGTTCAGSAQGNCCSFFWYCGSGADYCTGNCRPEFGECETA
;
A
#
# COMPACT_ATOMS: atom_id res chain seq x y z
N MET A 1 49.23 -5.40 -63.68
CA MET A 1 50.67 -5.11 -63.53
C MET A 1 51.04 -5.39 -62.09
N LYS A 2 51.94 -6.36 -61.88
CA LYS A 2 52.56 -6.69 -60.59
C LYS A 2 53.52 -5.57 -60.17
N TRP A 3 53.98 -5.66 -58.91
CA TRP A 3 55.20 -5.15 -58.28
C TRP A 3 54.87 -4.32 -57.02
N THR A 4 55.46 -4.46 -55.83
CA THR A 4 56.30 -5.48 -55.16
C THR A 4 56.23 -5.12 -53.66
N ILE A 5 56.26 -6.14 -52.80
CA ILE A 5 56.33 -6.02 -51.33
C ILE A 5 57.76 -5.61 -50.93
N ILE A 6 57.94 -4.61 -50.06
CA ILE A 6 59.13 -4.49 -49.21
C ILE A 6 58.71 -4.11 -47.79
N THR A 7 58.90 -5.08 -46.90
CA THR A 7 58.92 -5.02 -45.44
C THR A 7 60.10 -4.21 -44.91
N THR A 8 59.88 -3.38 -43.88
CA THR A 8 60.87 -3.16 -42.81
C THR A 8 60.16 -2.91 -41.48
N ALA A 9 60.36 -3.82 -40.54
CA ALA A 9 60.11 -3.62 -39.13
C ALA A 9 61.16 -2.68 -38.53
N ALA A 10 60.76 -1.81 -37.61
CA ALA A 10 61.66 -1.19 -36.64
C ALA A 10 60.97 -1.13 -35.28
N VAL A 11 61.49 -1.96 -34.39
CA VAL A 11 61.18 -2.05 -32.96
C VAL A 11 62.08 -1.05 -32.22
N LEU A 12 61.63 -0.65 -31.02
CA LEU A 12 62.39 -0.08 -29.89
C LEU A 12 62.56 1.44 -29.87
N GLY A 13 62.22 2.02 -28.71
CA GLY A 13 62.76 3.32 -28.31
C GLY A 13 61.93 4.10 -27.32
N LEU A 14 61.81 3.59 -26.08
CA LEU A 14 61.47 4.43 -24.93
C LEU A 14 62.44 5.62 -24.82
N THR A 15 61.93 6.77 -24.39
CA THR A 15 62.44 7.64 -23.31
C THR A 15 62.24 9.11 -23.63
N SER A 16 61.36 9.77 -22.87
CA SER A 16 61.73 10.97 -22.11
C SER A 16 60.58 11.31 -21.17
N ALA A 17 60.77 10.94 -19.91
CA ALA A 17 59.98 11.37 -18.79
C ALA A 17 60.00 12.90 -18.70
N SER A 18 58.86 13.55 -18.92
CA SER A 18 58.62 14.88 -18.37
C SER A 18 58.29 14.71 -16.89
N ALA A 19 59.33 14.70 -16.06
CA ALA A 19 59.23 14.85 -14.62
C ALA A 19 58.78 16.29 -14.32
N PHE A 20 57.49 16.46 -14.05
CA PHE A 20 57.00 17.65 -13.35
C PHE A 20 57.10 17.38 -11.84
N PRO A 21 57.59 18.36 -11.05
CA PRO A 21 57.75 18.20 -9.60
C PRO A 21 56.38 18.11 -8.93
N ASP A 22 56.00 16.90 -8.53
CA ASP A 22 54.80 16.62 -7.74
C ASP A 22 55.04 17.07 -6.29
N LYS A 23 54.68 18.32 -6.03
CA LYS A 23 54.67 18.89 -4.68
C LYS A 23 53.34 19.54 -4.39
N SER A 24 52.25 18.78 -4.47
CA SER A 24 51.04 19.08 -3.70
C SER A 24 50.00 17.96 -3.82
N ASN A 25 49.56 17.44 -2.67
CA ASN A 25 48.24 16.83 -2.47
C ASN A 25 48.02 15.33 -2.79
N ASN A 26 48.98 14.46 -2.44
CA ASN A 26 48.71 13.02 -2.43
C ASN A 26 47.86 12.55 -1.22
N ALA A 27 47.69 13.38 -0.18
CA ALA A 27 46.81 13.08 0.96
C ALA A 27 45.35 13.52 0.75
N LEU A 28 45.07 14.53 -0.10
CA LEU A 28 43.70 14.95 -0.40
C LEU A 28 43.06 14.10 -1.52
N ARG A 29 43.82 13.68 -2.52
CA ARG A 29 43.30 12.81 -3.61
C ARG A 29 42.85 11.43 -3.11
N ALA A 30 43.54 10.87 -2.11
CA ALA A 30 43.17 9.60 -1.49
C ALA A 30 41.92 9.70 -0.57
N ARG A 31 41.59 10.89 -0.04
CA ARG A 31 40.41 11.08 0.82
C ARG A 31 39.15 11.48 0.06
N PHE A 32 39.29 12.16 -1.09
CA PHE A 32 38.15 12.48 -1.95
C PHE A 32 37.72 11.34 -2.87
N ALA A 33 38.59 10.38 -3.19
CA ALA A 33 38.21 9.19 -3.96
C ALA A 33 37.49 8.11 -3.12
N SER A 34 37.78 7.99 -1.81
CA SER A 34 37.17 6.93 -0.98
C SER A 34 35.77 7.27 -0.46
N ASN A 35 35.47 8.54 -0.18
CA ASN A 35 34.12 8.94 0.28
C ASN A 35 33.14 9.22 -0.86
N LEU A 36 33.64 9.43 -2.08
CA LEU A 36 32.79 9.56 -3.25
C LEU A 36 32.41 8.18 -3.82
N SER A 37 33.29 7.18 -3.68
CA SER A 37 33.00 5.80 -4.12
C SER A 37 31.88 5.13 -3.30
N SER A 38 31.88 5.24 -1.97
CA SER A 38 30.83 4.60 -1.15
C SER A 38 29.46 5.29 -1.21
N LYS A 39 29.39 6.55 -1.66
CA LYS A 39 28.12 7.29 -1.80
C LYS A 39 27.62 7.42 -3.23
N ILE A 40 28.45 7.11 -4.23
CA ILE A 40 28.07 7.07 -5.65
C ILE A 40 27.90 5.63 -6.17
N ILE A 41 28.59 4.62 -5.60
CA ILE A 41 28.39 3.22 -6.02
C ILE A 41 27.09 2.60 -5.46
N GLY A 42 26.50 3.16 -4.39
CA GLY A 42 25.23 2.65 -3.83
C GLY A 42 23.94 3.16 -4.49
N ARG A 43 24.02 3.96 -5.57
CA ARG A 43 22.84 4.65 -6.16
C ARG A 43 22.37 4.11 -7.51
N GLN A 44 23.07 3.17 -8.12
CA GLN A 44 22.78 2.77 -9.52
C GLN A 44 22.38 1.32 -9.72
N GLU A 45 22.45 0.48 -8.69
CA GLU A 45 21.88 -0.88 -8.73
C GLU A 45 20.61 -0.91 -7.89
N GLY A 46 19.56 -0.34 -8.50
CA GLY A 46 18.14 -0.50 -8.18
C GLY A 46 17.80 -0.63 -6.71
N ASP A 47 17.19 0.41 -6.16
CA ASP A 47 16.45 0.38 -4.91
C ASP A 47 15.38 -0.73 -4.93
N ARG A 48 15.79 -1.97 -4.70
CA ARG A 48 14.99 -3.19 -4.80
C ARG A 48 14.68 -3.67 -3.40
N CYS A 49 13.43 -4.05 -3.18
CA CYS A 49 12.90 -4.40 -1.87
C CYS A 49 11.95 -5.60 -1.95
N GLY A 50 11.66 -6.22 -0.83
CA GLY A 50 10.75 -7.38 -0.78
C GLY A 50 11.46 -8.71 -0.58
N ALA A 51 10.67 -9.74 -0.28
CA ALA A 51 11.16 -11.11 -0.06
C ALA A 51 12.00 -11.64 -1.22
N ASP A 52 11.62 -11.30 -2.46
CA ASP A 52 12.30 -11.73 -3.69
C ASP A 52 13.69 -11.12 -3.86
N ASN A 53 13.99 -10.04 -3.13
CA ASN A 53 15.26 -9.33 -3.17
C ASN A 53 16.03 -9.51 -1.85
N GLY A 54 15.97 -10.71 -1.27
CA GLY A 54 16.69 -11.02 -0.02
C GLY A 54 16.11 -10.31 1.21
N ASN A 55 14.78 -10.12 1.23
CA ASN A 55 14.07 -9.40 2.28
C ASN A 55 14.54 -7.95 2.48
N ALA A 56 15.12 -7.35 1.44
CA ALA A 56 15.62 -5.98 1.48
C ALA A 56 14.49 -5.00 1.81
N LYS A 57 14.77 -4.07 2.73
CA LYS A 57 13.89 -2.97 3.09
C LYS A 57 14.33 -1.69 2.41
N CYS A 58 13.38 -0.82 2.11
CA CYS A 58 13.66 0.46 1.49
C CYS A 58 14.37 1.43 2.45
N PRO A 59 15.46 2.09 2.00
CA PRO A 59 16.13 3.10 2.80
C PRO A 59 15.28 4.36 2.92
N GLY A 60 15.33 5.03 4.07
CA GLY A 60 14.79 6.39 4.25
C GLY A 60 13.26 6.52 4.27
N GLN A 61 12.55 5.67 5.01
CA GLN A 61 11.07 5.68 5.12
C GLN A 61 10.35 5.64 3.77
N ARG A 62 11.00 5.06 2.76
CA ARG A 62 10.43 4.90 1.42
C ARG A 62 9.56 3.65 1.35
N CYS A 63 8.62 3.68 0.42
CA CYS A 63 7.62 2.65 0.27
C CYS A 63 8.14 1.56 -0.67
N CYS A 64 7.88 0.30 -0.32
CA CYS A 64 8.26 -0.83 -1.15
C CYS A 64 7.07 -1.24 -2.03
N SER A 65 7.12 -0.94 -3.32
CA SER A 65 6.06 -1.34 -4.26
C SER A 65 5.93 -2.87 -4.36
N MET A 66 4.77 -3.34 -4.81
CA MET A 66 4.47 -4.75 -5.03
C MET A 66 5.43 -5.38 -6.02
N TYR A 67 5.99 -4.58 -6.94
CA TYR A 67 6.99 -4.99 -7.92
C TYR A 67 8.42 -5.05 -7.35
N GLY A 68 8.59 -4.74 -6.07
CA GLY A 68 9.87 -4.86 -5.37
C GLY A 68 10.82 -3.71 -5.65
N TYR A 69 10.30 -2.49 -5.77
CA TYR A 69 11.06 -1.26 -5.95
C TYR A 69 10.74 -0.25 -4.86
N CYS A 70 11.74 0.48 -4.38
CA CYS A 70 11.53 1.57 -3.43
C CYS A 70 11.20 2.87 -4.16
N GLY A 71 10.19 3.56 -3.64
CA GLY A 71 9.77 4.83 -4.18
C GLY A 71 9.00 5.67 -3.16
N GLU A 72 8.54 6.82 -3.63
CA GLU A 72 7.68 7.73 -2.89
C GLU A 72 6.44 8.00 -3.76
N GLY A 73 5.33 8.37 -3.13
CA GLY A 73 4.07 8.63 -3.81
C GLY A 73 3.16 7.41 -3.90
N PRO A 74 1.91 7.60 -4.36
CA PRO A 74 0.84 6.62 -4.25
C PRO A 74 1.15 5.30 -4.97
N GLU A 75 1.86 5.33 -6.10
CA GLU A 75 2.25 4.12 -6.85
C GLU A 75 3.10 3.14 -6.03
N TYR A 76 3.86 3.66 -5.05
CA TYR A 76 4.72 2.88 -4.17
C TYR A 76 4.13 2.70 -2.78
N CYS A 77 3.36 3.69 -2.29
CA CYS A 77 2.94 3.83 -0.89
C CYS A 77 1.49 3.46 -0.62
N ASN A 78 0.66 3.33 -1.65
CA ASN A 78 -0.75 2.97 -1.49
C ASN A 78 -0.88 1.63 -0.77
N ARG A 79 -1.87 1.51 0.13
CA ARG A 79 -2.13 0.32 0.94
C ARG A 79 -2.19 -0.99 0.13
N PHE A 80 -2.65 -0.93 -1.12
CA PHE A 80 -2.76 -2.11 -1.97
C PHE A 80 -1.50 -2.44 -2.77
N SER A 81 -0.65 -1.45 -3.05
CA SER A 81 0.58 -1.63 -3.84
C SER A 81 1.84 -1.66 -2.98
N CYS A 82 1.78 -1.27 -1.71
CA CYS A 82 2.93 -1.24 -0.82
C CYS A 82 3.06 -2.52 0.01
N LYS A 83 4.27 -3.08 0.09
CA LYS A 83 4.63 -4.25 0.90
C LYS A 83 5.09 -3.80 2.31
N PRO A 84 4.24 -3.86 3.35
CA PRO A 84 4.52 -3.25 4.66
C PRO A 84 5.70 -3.88 5.42
N ALA A 85 6.02 -5.15 5.16
CA ALA A 85 7.19 -5.79 5.76
C ALA A 85 8.54 -5.20 5.26
N PHE A 86 8.53 -4.51 4.12
CA PHE A 86 9.74 -4.11 3.38
C PHE A 86 9.80 -2.61 3.04
N GLY A 87 8.76 -1.85 3.37
CA GLY A 87 8.72 -0.41 3.18
C GLY A 87 7.63 0.23 4.02
N TRP A 88 7.63 1.55 4.03
CA TRP A 88 6.72 2.35 4.84
C TRP A 88 5.43 2.65 4.07
N CYS A 89 4.35 1.95 4.39
CA CYS A 89 3.09 2.09 3.66
C CYS A 89 2.15 3.09 4.35
N GLU A 90 1.34 3.78 3.56
CA GLU A 90 0.37 4.75 4.06
C GLU A 90 -0.62 4.03 5.01
N GLY A 91 -0.71 4.53 6.25
CA GLY A 91 -1.48 3.89 7.34
C GLY A 91 -0.66 3.05 8.33
N GLN A 92 0.67 3.04 8.26
CA GLN A 92 1.52 2.58 9.36
C GLN A 92 1.74 3.73 10.36
N PRO A 93 1.56 3.52 11.68
CA PRO A 93 1.87 4.54 12.67
C PRO A 93 3.33 4.93 12.54
N ILE A 94 3.61 6.23 12.53
CA ILE A 94 4.97 6.75 12.57
C ILE A 94 5.59 6.25 13.88
N PRO A 95 6.61 5.36 13.91
CA PRO A 95 7.47 5.22 15.07
C PRO A 95 8.02 6.62 15.37
N GLU A 96 7.49 7.21 16.43
CA GLU A 96 8.06 8.40 17.05
C GLU A 96 9.55 8.12 17.28
N PRO A 97 10.47 9.04 16.91
CA PRO A 97 11.89 8.79 17.04
C PRO A 97 12.19 8.37 18.48
N GLU A 98 12.66 7.13 18.63
CA GLU A 98 13.07 6.59 19.92
C GLU A 98 14.14 7.53 20.51
N PRO A 99 13.94 8.10 21.71
CA PRO A 99 14.92 8.97 22.32
C PRO A 99 16.23 8.21 22.50
N GLU A 100 17.35 8.85 22.14
CA GLU A 100 18.69 8.26 22.31
C GLU A 100 18.86 7.72 23.74
N PRO A 101 19.45 6.51 23.90
CA PRO A 101 19.54 5.87 25.20
C PRO A 101 20.40 6.71 26.14
N THR A 102 19.78 7.20 27.21
CA THR A 102 20.51 7.69 28.38
C THR A 102 21.19 6.48 29.03
N PRO A 103 22.51 6.51 29.32
CA PRO A 103 23.19 5.37 29.91
C PRO A 103 22.66 5.10 31.32
N GLU A 104 21.96 3.98 31.49
CA GLU A 104 21.51 3.44 32.78
C GLU A 104 22.61 2.56 33.40
N PRO A 105 22.87 2.66 34.72
CA PRO A 105 23.90 1.87 35.40
C PRO A 105 23.56 0.37 35.55
N GLU A 106 24.62 -0.43 35.67
CA GLU A 106 24.66 -1.91 35.69
C GLU A 106 23.78 -2.61 36.75
N PRO A 107 23.41 -3.89 36.51
CA PRO A 107 22.25 -4.54 37.13
C PRO A 107 22.53 -5.20 38.50
N THR A 108 21.51 -5.22 39.37
CA THR A 108 21.45 -6.14 40.52
C THR A 108 20.49 -7.30 40.26
N THR A 109 21.04 -8.48 40.51
CA THR A 109 20.49 -9.85 40.55
C THR A 109 18.98 -9.98 40.73
N SER A 110 18.32 -10.53 39.72
CA SER A 110 16.92 -10.96 39.72
C SER A 110 16.80 -12.44 40.10
N ALA A 111 15.98 -12.72 41.11
CA ALA A 111 15.51 -14.06 41.46
C ALA A 111 14.15 -14.32 40.80
N ALA A 112 14.03 -15.50 40.18
CA ALA A 112 12.78 -16.16 39.79
C ALA A 112 11.84 -16.33 41.02
N PRO A 113 10.50 -16.56 40.89
CA PRO A 113 9.81 -17.49 39.97
C PRO A 113 8.50 -16.84 39.39
N THR A 114 7.54 -17.46 38.69
CA THR A 114 7.02 -18.83 38.60
C THR A 114 6.09 -18.89 37.37
N THR A 115 5.95 -20.08 36.79
CA THR A 115 5.04 -20.51 35.72
C THR A 115 3.54 -20.26 36.01
N THR A 116 2.76 -19.92 34.98
CA THR A 116 1.33 -20.23 34.89
C THR A 116 0.94 -20.45 33.41
N GLU A 117 0.41 -21.64 33.18
CA GLU A 117 -0.08 -22.23 31.93
C GLU A 117 -1.33 -21.50 31.39
N ALA A 118 -1.47 -21.40 30.07
CA ALA A 118 -2.72 -20.98 29.41
C ALA A 118 -3.09 -21.98 28.30
N PRO A 119 -4.38 -22.36 28.19
CA PRO A 119 -4.85 -23.49 27.40
C PRO A 119 -4.96 -23.19 25.89
N ALA A 120 -4.82 -24.25 25.11
CA ALA A 120 -5.01 -24.29 23.67
C ALA A 120 -6.46 -24.66 23.28
N GLU A 121 -6.78 -24.32 22.02
CA GLU A 121 -7.86 -24.79 21.13
C GLU A 121 -9.11 -23.90 20.94
N PRO A 122 -9.85 -23.99 19.79
CA PRO A 122 -9.48 -24.51 18.47
C PRO A 122 -9.79 -23.55 17.28
N SER A 123 -9.25 -23.95 16.13
CA SER A 123 -9.38 -23.38 14.79
C SER A 123 -10.77 -23.61 14.16
N PRO A 124 -11.37 -22.66 13.43
CA PRO A 124 -12.53 -22.93 12.59
C PRO A 124 -12.16 -23.36 11.16
N THR A 125 -12.73 -24.50 10.80
CA THR A 125 -12.85 -25.13 9.47
C THR A 125 -13.40 -24.17 8.41
N SER A 126 -12.69 -24.03 7.29
CA SER A 126 -13.20 -23.39 6.07
C SER A 126 -13.88 -24.44 5.19
N GLY A 127 -15.19 -24.26 4.97
CA GLY A 127 -15.99 -25.02 4.03
C GLY A 127 -15.87 -24.44 2.63
N GLU A 128 -15.53 -25.30 1.69
CA GLU A 128 -15.43 -25.03 0.25
C GLU A 128 -16.84 -24.95 -0.36
N ALA A 129 -17.19 -23.78 -0.89
CA ALA A 129 -18.44 -23.57 -1.63
C ALA A 129 -18.15 -23.51 -3.14
N THR A 130 -18.61 -24.55 -3.83
CA THR A 130 -18.65 -24.71 -5.28
C THR A 130 -19.45 -23.59 -5.96
N PRO A 131 -18.96 -22.93 -7.02
CA PRO A 131 -19.79 -22.08 -7.85
C PRO A 131 -20.55 -22.92 -8.89
N THR A 132 -21.88 -22.89 -8.81
CA THR A 132 -22.81 -23.42 -9.83
C THR A 132 -22.88 -22.43 -10.99
N GLY A 133 -22.24 -22.76 -12.12
CA GLY A 133 -22.33 -21.99 -13.34
C GLY A 133 -23.71 -22.08 -13.98
N THR A 134 -24.41 -20.95 -14.09
CA THR A 134 -25.60 -20.83 -14.95
C THR A 134 -25.24 -19.94 -16.13
N SER A 135 -25.16 -20.57 -17.31
CA SER A 135 -25.00 -19.93 -18.61
C SER A 135 -26.32 -19.29 -19.06
N PRO A 136 -26.30 -18.05 -19.57
CA PRO A 136 -27.31 -17.57 -20.50
C PRO A 136 -26.90 -17.89 -21.94
N ALA A 137 -27.90 -18.28 -22.73
CA ALA A 137 -27.84 -18.60 -24.15
C ALA A 137 -27.64 -17.33 -25.04
N PRO A 138 -27.19 -17.49 -26.29
CA PRO A 138 -26.88 -16.38 -27.19
C PRO A 138 -28.11 -15.88 -27.99
N GLY A 139 -28.15 -14.57 -28.24
CA GLY A 139 -29.05 -13.89 -29.17
C GLY A 139 -29.56 -12.57 -28.57
N GLU A 140 -29.58 -11.41 -29.25
CA GLU A 140 -29.54 -11.13 -30.68
C GLU A 140 -28.99 -9.70 -30.94
N THR A 141 -28.20 -9.62 -32.01
CA THR A 141 -27.88 -8.50 -32.91
C THR A 141 -28.62 -7.17 -32.73
N GLY A 142 -27.88 -6.08 -32.48
CA GLY A 142 -28.32 -4.76 -32.95
C GLY A 142 -27.78 -3.50 -32.27
N LEU A 143 -26.47 -3.38 -32.02
CA LEU A 143 -25.66 -2.14 -31.87
C LEU A 143 -24.19 -2.62 -31.80
N PRO A 144 -23.10 -1.81 -31.74
CA PRO A 144 -21.81 -2.39 -31.40
C PRO A 144 -21.92 -2.98 -29.98
N GLU A 145 -22.23 -4.28 -29.91
CA GLU A 145 -22.49 -5.00 -28.68
C GLU A 145 -21.15 -5.10 -27.98
N LEU A 146 -20.95 -4.19 -27.03
CA LEU A 146 -19.79 -4.20 -26.19
C LEU A 146 -19.76 -5.56 -25.50
N THR A 147 -18.67 -6.28 -25.68
CA THR A 147 -18.47 -7.59 -25.08
C THR A 147 -18.27 -7.42 -23.58
N ILE A 148 -18.85 -8.30 -22.77
CA ILE A 148 -18.65 -8.25 -21.32
C ILE A 148 -17.16 -8.48 -21.02
N SER A 149 -16.59 -7.64 -20.15
CA SER A 149 -15.18 -7.73 -19.80
C SER A 149 -14.88 -8.99 -19.00
N GLU A 150 -14.01 -9.85 -19.54
CA GLU A 150 -13.44 -11.01 -18.85
C GLU A 150 -12.13 -10.68 -18.12
N SER A 151 -11.53 -9.52 -18.42
CA SER A 151 -10.23 -9.10 -17.86
C SER A 151 -10.34 -7.97 -16.84
N GLY A 152 -11.55 -7.49 -16.54
CA GLY A 152 -11.78 -6.34 -15.66
C GLY A 152 -11.36 -5.00 -16.28
N MET A 153 -11.21 -4.93 -17.60
CA MET A 153 -10.92 -3.70 -18.35
C MET A 153 -12.09 -3.32 -19.25
N CYS A 154 -12.39 -2.03 -19.34
CA CYS A 154 -13.48 -1.50 -20.17
C CYS A 154 -12.98 -0.48 -21.19
N GLY A 155 -13.81 -0.17 -22.18
CA GLY A 155 -13.42 0.67 -23.30
C GLY A 155 -13.30 -0.11 -24.61
N ASN A 156 -13.17 0.63 -25.72
CA ASN A 156 -13.18 0.09 -27.08
C ASN A 156 -14.46 -0.71 -27.39
N THR A 157 -14.35 -2.03 -27.43
CA THR A 157 -15.45 -2.96 -27.72
C THR A 157 -15.88 -3.73 -26.47
N THR A 158 -15.49 -3.28 -25.27
CA THR A 158 -15.67 -4.03 -24.02
C THR A 158 -16.42 -3.20 -22.97
N THR A 159 -17.38 -3.81 -22.27
CA THR A 159 -18.19 -3.19 -21.21
C THR A 159 -18.04 -3.91 -19.87
N CYS A 160 -18.18 -3.16 -18.78
CA CYS A 160 -18.30 -3.69 -17.43
C CYS A 160 -19.71 -4.17 -17.10
N ALA A 161 -20.73 -3.74 -17.84
CA ALA A 161 -22.11 -4.15 -17.58
C ALA A 161 -22.26 -5.68 -17.69
N GLY A 162 -22.62 -6.34 -16.59
CA GLY A 162 -22.72 -7.79 -16.48
C GLY A 162 -21.40 -8.54 -16.19
N SER A 163 -20.31 -7.81 -15.97
CA SER A 163 -19.00 -8.40 -15.64
C SER A 163 -18.91 -8.83 -14.18
N GLY A 164 -18.18 -9.91 -13.91
CA GLY A 164 -17.90 -10.38 -12.54
C GLY A 164 -16.99 -9.44 -11.73
N PHE A 165 -16.31 -8.49 -12.39
CA PHE A 165 -15.48 -7.48 -11.72
C PHE A 165 -16.31 -6.29 -11.20
N GLY A 166 -17.54 -6.13 -11.70
CA GLY A 166 -18.42 -5.02 -11.37
C GLY A 166 -18.93 -4.29 -12.61
N ASN A 167 -20.00 -3.53 -12.44
CA ASN A 167 -20.76 -2.94 -13.56
C ASN A 167 -20.26 -1.56 -14.01
N CYS A 168 -19.42 -0.90 -13.21
CA CYS A 168 -19.00 0.47 -13.46
C CYS A 168 -17.62 0.50 -14.13
N CYS A 169 -17.47 1.37 -15.12
CA CYS A 169 -16.20 1.59 -15.80
C CYS A 169 -15.57 2.88 -15.27
N SER A 170 -14.47 2.77 -14.53
CA SER A 170 -13.81 3.95 -13.94
C SER A 170 -13.23 4.89 -15.00
N GLU A 171 -12.82 6.08 -14.56
CA GLU A 171 -12.06 7.01 -15.40
C GLU A 171 -10.77 6.37 -15.96
N PHE A 172 -10.24 5.34 -15.29
CA PHE A 172 -9.01 4.63 -15.66
C PHE A 172 -9.26 3.38 -16.52
N TYR A 173 -10.46 3.17 -17.05
CA TYR A 173 -10.80 2.04 -17.92
C TYR A 173 -10.75 0.66 -17.23
N TYR A 174 -11.07 0.63 -15.93
CA TYR A 174 -11.20 -0.61 -15.16
C TYR A 174 -12.63 -0.84 -14.71
N CYS A 175 -13.02 -2.11 -14.61
CA CYS A 175 -14.31 -2.54 -14.11
C CYS A 175 -14.30 -2.71 -12.60
N GLY A 176 -15.33 -2.17 -11.96
CA GLY A 176 -15.52 -2.29 -10.53
C GLY A 176 -16.96 -1.97 -10.12
N SER A 177 -17.24 -2.12 -8.82
CA SER A 177 -18.55 -1.83 -8.23
C SER A 177 -18.48 -0.82 -7.08
N SER A 178 -17.31 -0.28 -6.75
CA SER A 178 -17.16 0.69 -5.65
C SER A 178 -17.24 2.13 -6.15
N GLU A 179 -17.33 3.08 -5.22
CA GLU A 179 -17.35 4.52 -5.51
C GLU A 179 -16.21 4.97 -6.43
N ALA A 180 -15.01 4.41 -6.27
CA ALA A 180 -13.86 4.72 -7.13
C ALA A 180 -14.07 4.33 -8.61
N TYR A 181 -15.06 3.48 -8.90
CA TYR A 181 -15.41 3.03 -10.26
C TYR A 181 -16.75 3.59 -10.74
N CYS A 182 -17.72 3.75 -9.84
CA CYS A 182 -19.09 4.17 -10.13
C CYS A 182 -19.36 5.67 -9.92
N GLY A 183 -18.49 6.34 -9.16
CA GLY A 183 -18.60 7.75 -8.81
C GLY A 183 -18.16 8.69 -9.92
N ASP A 184 -17.70 9.88 -9.54
CA ASP A 184 -17.29 10.91 -10.49
C ASP A 184 -16.22 10.39 -11.47
N GLY A 185 -16.43 10.63 -12.76
CA GLY A 185 -15.52 10.18 -13.83
C GLY A 185 -15.79 8.77 -14.37
N CYS A 186 -16.80 8.07 -13.85
CA CYS A 186 -17.26 6.82 -14.46
C CYS A 186 -17.72 7.03 -15.92
N ARG A 187 -17.44 6.04 -16.78
CA ARG A 187 -17.65 6.08 -18.23
C ARG A 187 -18.93 5.32 -18.62
N ASP A 188 -20.06 6.01 -18.72
CA ASP A 188 -21.38 5.44 -19.04
C ASP A 188 -21.43 4.67 -20.37
N GLY A 189 -20.55 5.00 -21.32
CA GLY A 189 -20.47 4.28 -22.59
C GLY A 189 -19.94 2.85 -22.45
N PHE A 190 -19.32 2.48 -21.32
CA PHE A 190 -18.67 1.20 -21.10
C PHE A 190 -18.99 0.58 -19.73
N GLY A 191 -19.94 1.14 -19.00
CA GLY A 191 -20.35 0.69 -17.68
C GLY A 191 -21.61 1.42 -17.25
N ASN A 192 -22.18 1.02 -16.12
CA ASN A 192 -23.39 1.61 -15.57
C ASN A 192 -23.02 2.58 -14.44
N CYS A 193 -22.90 3.87 -14.75
CA CYS A 193 -22.49 4.89 -13.79
C CYS A 193 -23.70 5.52 -13.09
N GLY A 194 -23.48 6.07 -11.89
CA GLY A 194 -24.57 6.70 -11.14
C GLY A 194 -25.61 5.73 -10.56
N MET A 195 -25.43 4.41 -10.75
CA MET A 195 -25.87 3.48 -9.73
C MET A 195 -24.91 3.68 -8.56
N GLU A 196 -25.38 4.30 -7.48
CA GLU A 196 -24.70 4.16 -6.18
C GLU A 196 -24.28 2.70 -6.06
N ALA A 197 -22.97 2.49 -5.90
CA ALA A 197 -22.47 1.22 -5.42
C ALA A 197 -23.42 0.83 -4.27
N PRO A 198 -24.10 -0.32 -4.30
CA PRO A 198 -24.91 -0.71 -3.15
C PRO A 198 -23.99 -0.56 -1.95
N GLU A 199 -24.36 0.33 -1.02
CA GLU A 199 -23.52 0.63 0.12
C GLU A 199 -23.00 -0.70 0.65
N PRO A 200 -21.68 -0.85 0.91
CA PRO A 200 -21.14 -2.11 1.41
C PRO A 200 -22.07 -2.58 2.52
N PRO A 201 -22.58 -3.83 2.49
CA PRO A 201 -23.64 -4.25 3.40
C PRO A 201 -23.21 -3.84 4.79
N LYS A 202 -23.95 -2.87 5.36
CA LYS A 202 -23.67 -2.32 6.68
C LYS A 202 -23.95 -3.46 7.66
N LEU A 203 -22.92 -4.24 7.91
CA LEU A 203 -22.92 -5.38 8.81
C LEU A 203 -22.57 -4.86 10.20
N PRO A 204 -23.36 -5.09 11.26
CA PRO A 204 -24.80 -5.29 11.28
C PRO A 204 -25.54 -3.94 11.21
N THR A 205 -26.79 -3.93 10.76
CA THR A 205 -27.72 -2.84 11.08
C THR A 205 -27.93 -2.84 12.58
N LEU A 206 -27.08 -2.12 13.30
CA LEU A 206 -27.27 -1.86 14.71
C LEU A 206 -28.69 -1.32 14.89
N GLU A 207 -29.47 -1.91 15.78
CA GLU A 207 -30.85 -1.45 16.03
C GLU A 207 -30.81 -0.04 16.61
N VAL A 208 -31.70 0.85 16.16
CA VAL A 208 -31.75 2.20 16.70
C VAL A 208 -32.22 2.15 18.14
N SER A 209 -31.46 2.77 19.04
CA SER A 209 -31.77 2.82 20.46
C SER A 209 -33.08 3.55 20.73
N THR A 210 -34.01 2.85 21.39
CA THR A 210 -35.28 3.41 21.85
C THR A 210 -35.28 3.77 23.33
N ASN A 211 -34.33 3.22 24.09
CA ASN A 211 -34.17 3.41 25.54
C ASN A 211 -33.00 4.34 25.90
N GLY A 212 -32.33 4.94 24.90
CA GLY A 212 -31.20 5.83 25.12
C GLY A 212 -29.89 5.13 25.50
N MET A 213 -29.77 3.82 25.27
CA MET A 213 -28.53 3.06 25.48
C MET A 213 -27.91 2.63 24.15
N CYS A 214 -26.59 2.73 24.02
CA CYS A 214 -25.83 2.21 22.87
C CYS A 214 -24.96 1.03 23.24
N GLY A 215 -24.50 0.30 22.23
CA GLY A 215 -23.72 -0.93 22.41
C GLY A 215 -24.56 -2.20 22.23
N ASN A 216 -23.92 -3.36 22.33
CA ASN A 216 -24.58 -4.68 22.24
C ASN A 216 -25.56 -4.82 21.05
N GLY A 217 -25.13 -4.40 19.86
CA GLY A 217 -25.97 -4.43 18.67
C GLY A 217 -26.91 -3.22 18.49
N THR A 218 -26.83 -2.20 19.35
CA THR A 218 -27.70 -1.00 19.33
C THR A 218 -26.90 0.27 19.05
N THR A 219 -27.41 1.16 18.19
CA THR A 219 -26.81 2.46 17.81
C THR A 219 -27.65 3.65 18.24
N CYS A 220 -27.00 4.76 18.53
CA CYS A 220 -27.64 6.05 18.75
C CYS A 220 -27.98 6.77 17.46
N ALA A 221 -27.39 6.41 16.32
CA ALA A 221 -27.65 7.05 15.04
C ALA A 221 -29.15 6.95 14.68
N GLY A 222 -29.84 8.09 14.63
CA GLY A 222 -31.29 8.17 14.38
C GLY A 222 -32.17 8.02 15.62
N SER A 223 -31.59 7.96 16.82
CA SER A 223 -32.33 7.88 18.08
C SER A 223 -32.93 9.22 18.48
N ALA A 224 -34.12 9.21 19.09
CA ALA A 224 -34.78 10.41 19.61
C ALA A 224 -34.02 11.06 20.78
N GLN A 225 -33.14 10.31 21.46
CA GLN A 225 -32.31 10.84 22.55
C GLN A 225 -31.07 11.58 22.03
N GLY A 226 -30.65 11.33 20.79
CA GLY A 226 -29.50 11.93 20.14
C GLY A 226 -28.61 10.91 19.45
N ASN A 227 -27.79 11.38 18.50
CA ASN A 227 -27.02 10.52 17.60
C ASN A 227 -25.70 10.03 18.19
N CYS A 228 -25.22 10.63 19.28
CA CYS A 228 -23.88 10.37 19.80
C CYS A 228 -23.93 9.32 20.92
N CYS A 229 -23.04 8.33 20.84
CA CYS A 229 -22.86 7.35 21.91
C CYS A 229 -21.73 7.78 22.85
N SER A 230 -22.09 8.22 24.05
CA SER A 230 -21.10 8.62 25.06
C SER A 230 -20.23 7.44 25.52
N PHE A 231 -19.11 7.75 26.18
CA PHE A 231 -18.26 6.76 26.84
C PHE A 231 -19.01 5.87 27.83
N PHE A 232 -20.06 6.43 28.46
CA PHE A 232 -20.91 5.76 29.44
C PHE A 232 -22.02 4.91 28.84
N TRP A 233 -22.02 4.67 27.52
CA TRP A 233 -23.01 3.85 26.81
C TRP A 233 -24.42 4.45 26.75
N TYR A 234 -24.52 5.77 26.84
CA TYR A 234 -25.77 6.50 26.68
C TYR A 234 -25.81 7.31 25.39
N CYS A 235 -26.97 7.28 24.74
CA CYS A 235 -27.29 8.14 23.61
C CYS A 235 -27.64 9.55 24.08
N GLY A 236 -27.09 10.53 23.38
CA GLY A 236 -27.37 11.93 23.64
C GLY A 236 -26.88 12.83 22.51
N SER A 237 -27.02 14.12 22.74
CA SER A 237 -26.58 15.18 21.83
C SER A 237 -25.74 16.20 22.59
N GLY A 238 -24.86 16.91 21.89
CA GLY A 238 -23.99 17.93 22.47
C GLY A 238 -22.64 17.39 22.94
N ALA A 239 -21.76 18.32 23.35
CA ALA A 239 -20.35 18.03 23.57
C ALA A 239 -20.09 16.88 24.55
N ASP A 240 -20.87 16.76 25.63
CA ASP A 240 -20.72 15.69 26.64
C ASP A 240 -20.94 14.27 26.08
N TYR A 241 -21.66 14.15 24.97
CA TYR A 241 -21.95 12.89 24.30
C TYR A 241 -21.11 12.70 23.04
N CYS A 242 -20.88 13.79 22.29
CA CYS A 242 -20.31 13.75 20.95
C CYS A 242 -18.79 13.98 20.92
N THR A 243 -18.17 14.51 21.99
CA THR A 243 -16.74 14.88 22.00
C THR A 243 -15.88 14.04 22.97
N GLY A 244 -14.58 13.97 22.70
CA GLY A 244 -13.55 13.40 23.57
C GLY A 244 -13.53 11.86 23.64
N ASN A 245 -14.64 11.26 24.07
CA ASN A 245 -14.75 9.80 24.29
C ASN A 245 -16.05 9.23 23.71
N CYS A 246 -16.56 9.83 22.65
CA CYS A 246 -17.68 9.29 21.90
C CYS A 246 -17.26 7.99 21.18
N ARG A 247 -18.17 7.01 21.15
CA ARG A 247 -17.96 5.68 20.54
C ARG A 247 -18.48 5.66 19.10
N PRO A 248 -17.60 5.80 18.08
CA PRO A 248 -18.02 5.91 16.67
C PRO A 248 -18.64 4.63 16.10
N GLU A 249 -18.44 3.50 16.78
CA GLU A 249 -19.05 2.21 16.44
C GLU A 249 -20.56 2.18 16.71
N PHE A 250 -21.07 3.05 17.60
CA PHE A 250 -22.47 3.03 18.04
C PHE A 250 -23.13 4.41 18.01
N GLY A 251 -22.52 5.41 17.38
CA GLY A 251 -23.07 6.75 17.28
C GLY A 251 -22.22 7.68 16.39
N GLU A 252 -22.77 8.84 16.08
CA GLU A 252 -22.11 9.89 15.30
C GLU A 252 -21.25 10.74 16.22
N CYS A 253 -19.93 10.66 16.09
CA CYS A 253 -19.00 11.38 16.95
C CYS A 253 -18.45 12.62 16.26
N GLU A 254 -18.38 13.73 16.99
CA GLU A 254 -17.73 14.94 16.52
C GLU A 254 -16.22 14.81 16.78
N THR A 255 -15.42 14.94 15.73
CA THR A 255 -13.97 15.11 15.90
C THR A 255 -13.73 16.49 16.51
N ALA A 256 -13.25 16.51 17.75
CA ALA A 256 -12.85 17.71 18.47
C ALA A 256 -11.61 18.38 17.86
#